data_AF-A0A7V4V8E9-F1
#
_entry.id   AF-A0A7V4V8E9-F1
#
_cell.length_a   1.000
_cell.length_b   1.000
_cell.length_c   1.000
_cell.angle_alpha   90.00
_cell.angle_beta   90.00
_cell.angle_gamma   90.00
#
_symmetry.space_group_name_H-M   'P 1'
#
loop_
_entity.id
_entity.type
_entity.pdbx_description
1 polymer ?
#
loop_
_entity_poly.entity_id
_entity_poly.type
_entity_poly.pdbx_seq_one_letter_code
_entity_poly.pdbx_strand_id
1 'polypeptide(L)'
;MDINYLLEIITTWRNIYESISVSVDKEATKEDEEFHKKWNTGMLKVIAALTVIDDIAHSPVEKHFIKAIEDAKLKDTKKLDDIYVLLGEVEEYLKKKVKV
;
A
#
# COMPACT_ATOMS: atom_id res chain seq x y z
N MET A 1 -0.37 16.69 3.23
CA MET A 1 -1.30 15.55 3.20
C MET A 1 -1.92 15.48 4.57
N ASP A 2 -3.25 15.55 4.65
CA ASP A 2 -3.99 15.37 5.91
C ASP A 2 -4.41 13.90 6.11
N ILE A 3 -5.02 13.63 7.26
CA ILE A 3 -5.44 12.28 7.67
C ILE A 3 -6.48 11.66 6.73
N ASN A 4 -7.43 12.44 6.21
CA ASN A 4 -8.49 11.94 5.33
C ASN A 4 -7.92 11.59 3.97
N TYR A 5 -7.04 12.44 3.44
CA TYR A 5 -6.37 12.19 2.18
C TYR A 5 -5.43 10.98 2.26
N LEU A 6 -4.69 10.82 3.36
CA LEU A 6 -3.86 9.63 3.57
C LEU A 6 -4.71 8.35 3.65
N LEU A 7 -5.82 8.40 4.39
CA LEU A 7 -6.75 7.28 4.50
C LEU A 7 -7.32 6.89 3.12
N GLU A 8 -7.71 7.87 2.31
CA GLU A 8 -8.20 7.64 0.95
C GLU A 8 -7.14 6.96 0.06
N ILE A 9 -5.89 7.45 0.09
CA ILE A 9 -4.78 6.85 -0.67
C ILE A 9 -4.58 5.39 -0.25
N ILE A 10 -4.48 5.11 1.05
CA ILE A 10 -4.22 3.75 1.56
C ILE A 10 -5.39 2.83 1.20
N THR A 11 -6.63 3.27 1.42
CA THR A 11 -7.84 2.48 1.13
C THR A 11 -7.90 2.15 -0.37
N THR A 12 -7.69 3.15 -1.23
CA THR A 12 -7.73 2.98 -2.68
C THR A 12 -6.62 2.03 -3.14
N TRP A 13 -5.40 2.22 -2.64
CA TRP A 13 -4.27 1.35 -2.95
C TRP A 13 -4.55 -0.10 -2.57
N ARG A 14 -5.08 -0.36 -1.38
CA ARG A 14 -5.37 -1.73 -0.91
C ARG A 14 -6.48 -2.40 -1.72
N ASN A 15 -7.57 -1.69 -2.00
CA ASN A 15 -8.67 -2.20 -2.83
C ASN A 15 -8.19 -2.57 -4.24
N ILE A 16 -7.33 -1.73 -4.82
CA ILE A 16 -6.72 -1.98 -6.11
C ILE A 16 -5.83 -3.22 -6.07
N TYR A 17 -4.98 -3.35 -5.03
CA TYR A 17 -4.08 -4.48 -4.89
C TYR A 17 -4.86 -5.80 -4.80
N GLU A 18 -5.89 -5.84 -3.97
CA GLU A 18 -6.77 -6.99 -3.79
C GLU A 18 -7.48 -7.37 -5.10
N SER A 19 -7.99 -6.39 -5.84
CA SER A 19 -8.68 -6.65 -7.11
C SER A 19 -7.79 -7.32 -8.16
N ILE A 20 -6.49 -7.06 -8.15
CA ILE A 20 -5.56 -7.51 -9.20
C ILE A 20 -4.76 -8.74 -8.75
N SER A 21 -4.57 -8.94 -7.44
CA SER A 21 -3.98 -10.17 -6.92
C SER A 21 -4.90 -11.38 -7.07
N VAL A 22 -6.23 -11.17 -7.04
CA VAL A 22 -7.24 -12.22 -7.24
C VAL A 22 -7.36 -12.67 -8.71
N SER A 23 -6.90 -11.86 -9.67
CA SER A 23 -7.13 -12.10 -11.10
C SER A 23 -6.01 -12.84 -11.85
N VAL A 24 -5.02 -13.41 -11.15
CA VAL A 24 -3.93 -14.16 -11.84
C VAL A 24 -4.43 -15.55 -12.23
N ASP A 25 -4.92 -15.65 -13.45
CA ASP A 25 -5.36 -16.90 -14.06
C ASP A 25 -4.17 -17.83 -14.37
N LYS A 26 -4.40 -19.15 -14.33
CA LYS A 26 -3.34 -20.17 -14.55
C LYS A 26 -2.79 -20.20 -15.98
N GLU A 27 -3.36 -19.42 -16.89
CA GLU A 27 -2.98 -19.32 -18.31
C GLU A 27 -2.51 -17.90 -18.68
N ALA A 28 -1.80 -17.22 -17.77
CA ALA A 28 -1.26 -15.89 -18.03
C ALA A 28 -0.37 -15.86 -19.29
N THR A 29 -0.68 -14.93 -20.20
CA THR A 29 0.17 -14.67 -21.37
C THR A 29 1.38 -13.81 -20.96
N LYS A 30 2.38 -13.71 -21.85
CA LYS A 30 3.52 -12.80 -21.64
C LYS A 30 3.08 -11.33 -21.53
N GLU A 31 2.00 -10.95 -22.21
CA GLU A 31 1.46 -9.59 -22.12
C GLU A 31 0.84 -9.34 -20.74
N ASP A 32 0.16 -10.34 -20.17
CA ASP A 32 -0.36 -10.29 -18.80
C ASP A 32 0.78 -10.18 -17.78
N GLU A 33 1.83 -10.98 -17.92
CA GLU A 33 3.02 -10.90 -17.06
C GLU A 33 3.68 -9.50 -17.10
N GLU A 34 3.82 -8.91 -18.28
CA GLU A 34 4.39 -7.57 -18.44
C GLU A 34 3.47 -6.49 -17.84
N PHE A 35 2.15 -6.63 -18.05
CA PHE A 35 1.15 -5.77 -17.42
C PHE A 35 1.24 -5.84 -15.89
N HIS A 36 1.22 -7.04 -15.31
CA HIS A 36 1.32 -7.25 -13.86
C HIS A 36 2.63 -6.68 -13.29
N LYS A 37 3.75 -6.83 -14.01
CA LYS A 37 5.03 -6.25 -13.59
C LYS A 37 4.98 -4.71 -13.56
N LYS A 38 4.43 -4.08 -14.61
CA LYS A 38 4.24 -2.62 -14.65
C LYS A 38 3.31 -2.17 -13.54
N TRP A 39 2.24 -2.92 -13.30
CA TRP A 39 1.27 -2.64 -12.24
C TRP A 39 1.91 -2.68 -10.86
N ASN A 40 2.54 -3.80 -10.51
CA ASN A 40 3.23 -3.99 -9.23
C ASN A 40 4.28 -2.92 -8.99
N THR A 41 5.02 -2.54 -10.03
CA THR A 41 5.97 -1.43 -9.97
C THR A 41 5.29 -0.08 -9.70
N GLY A 42 4.14 0.18 -10.33
CA GLY A 42 3.32 1.37 -10.08
C GLY A 42 2.83 1.45 -8.65
N MET A 43 2.33 0.33 -8.12
CA MET A 43 1.85 0.22 -6.74
C MET A 43 2.94 0.57 -5.72
N LEU A 44 4.17 0.07 -5.91
CA LEU A 44 5.30 0.41 -5.04
C LEU A 44 5.64 1.91 -5.10
N LYS A 45 5.56 2.54 -6.28
CA LYS A 45 5.86 3.98 -6.43
C LYS A 45 4.90 4.85 -5.63
N VAL A 46 3.62 4.49 -5.56
CA VAL A 46 2.63 5.24 -4.77
C VAL A 46 3.04 5.26 -3.30
N ILE A 47 3.35 4.10 -2.72
CA ILE A 47 3.72 3.98 -1.31
C ILE A 47 5.08 4.62 -1.03
N ALA A 48 6.06 4.42 -1.91
CA ALA A 48 7.39 5.00 -1.77
C ALA A 48 7.39 6.54 -1.76
N ALA A 49 6.37 7.17 -2.35
CA ALA A 49 6.20 8.62 -2.39
C ALA A 49 5.53 9.19 -1.13
N LEU A 50 5.00 8.34 -0.25
CA LEU A 50 4.38 8.79 0.99
C LEU A 50 5.42 9.22 2.02
N THR A 51 4.97 10.08 2.93
CA THR A 51 5.75 10.57 4.07
C THR A 51 4.93 10.43 5.33
N VAL A 52 5.59 10.15 6.46
CA VAL A 52 4.95 10.14 7.77
C VAL A 52 4.37 11.52 8.05
N ILE A 53 3.08 11.58 8.40
CA ILE A 53 2.38 12.79 8.82
C ILE A 53 2.25 12.82 10.34
N ASP A 54 1.96 13.99 10.91
CA ASP A 54 1.87 14.19 12.37
C ASP A 54 0.85 13.25 13.04
N ASP A 55 -0.26 12.92 12.36
CA ASP A 55 -1.26 11.98 12.87
C ASP A 55 -0.76 10.53 13.01
N ILE A 56 0.30 10.18 12.27
CA ILE A 56 0.96 8.87 12.34
C ILE A 56 2.22 8.94 13.21
N ALA A 57 2.90 10.08 13.26
CA ALA A 57 4.07 10.27 14.10
C ALA A 57 3.74 9.99 15.57
N HIS A 58 4.59 9.21 16.24
CA HIS A 58 4.42 8.77 17.63
C HIS A 58 3.15 7.92 17.89
N SER A 59 2.46 7.48 16.84
CA SER A 59 1.34 6.55 16.95
C SER A 59 1.81 5.10 17.03
N PRO A 60 0.96 4.17 17.50
CA PRO A 60 1.30 2.74 17.51
C PRO A 60 1.61 2.16 16.12
N VAL A 61 1.11 2.77 15.04
CA VAL A 61 1.27 2.29 13.66
C VAL A 61 2.42 2.99 12.91
N GLU A 62 3.14 3.92 13.55
CA GLU A 62 4.25 4.67 12.93
C GLU A 62 5.28 3.72 12.30
N LYS A 63 5.71 2.70 13.06
CA LYS A 63 6.70 1.72 12.60
C LYS A 63 6.21 0.92 11.40
N HIS A 64 4.92 0.60 11.34
CA HIS A 64 4.35 -0.15 10.21
C HIS A 64 4.31 0.72 8.96
N PHE A 65 3.93 2.00 9.11
CA PHE A 65 3.90 2.92 7.99
C PHE A 65 5.30 3.23 7.43
N ILE A 66 6.28 3.49 8.31
CA ILE A 66 7.68 3.68 7.91
C ILE A 66 8.18 2.44 7.17
N LYS A 67 7.96 1.25 7.74
CA LYS A 67 8.40 0.00 7.13
C LYS A 67 7.78 -0.21 5.75
N ALA A 68 6.49 0.06 5.57
CA ALA A 68 5.82 -0.03 4.27
C ALA A 68 6.44 0.91 3.23
N ILE A 69 6.77 2.15 3.63
CA ILE A 69 7.45 3.13 2.76
C ILE A 69 8.87 2.66 2.40
N GLU A 70 9.63 2.15 3.37
CA GLU A 70 10.99 1.65 3.16
C GLU A 70 11.01 0.42 2.25
N ASP A 71 10.16 -0.57 2.52
CA ASP A 71 10.03 -1.78 1.70
C ASP A 71 9.58 -1.41 0.26
N ALA A 72 8.71 -0.40 0.10
CA ALA A 72 8.32 0.10 -1.21
C ALA A 72 9.48 0.76 -1.99
N LYS A 73 10.37 1.47 -1.29
CA LYS A 73 11.55 2.13 -1.90
C LYS A 73 12.57 1.13 -2.45
N LEU A 74 12.58 -0.11 -1.96
CA LEU A 74 13.43 -1.19 -2.49
C LEU A 74 13.01 -1.63 -3.90
N LYS A 75 11.80 -1.28 -4.34
CA LYS A 75 11.22 -1.66 -5.65
C LYS A 75 11.14 -3.18 -5.87
N ASP A 76 11.14 -3.96 -4.79
CA ASP A 76 10.94 -5.42 -4.84
C ASP A 76 9.45 -5.75 -4.83
N THR A 77 8.93 -6.25 -5.94
CA THR A 77 7.50 -6.60 -6.07
C THR A 77 7.07 -7.74 -5.16
N LYS A 78 8.02 -8.54 -4.64
CA LYS A 78 7.71 -9.58 -3.65
C LYS A 78 7.30 -9.01 -2.29
N LYS A 79 7.50 -7.71 -2.07
CA LYS A 79 7.11 -7.01 -0.83
C LYS A 79 5.68 -6.50 -0.82
N LEU A 80 4.93 -6.63 -1.92
CA LEU A 80 3.58 -6.06 -2.00
C LEU A 80 2.61 -6.66 -0.98
N ASP A 81 2.70 -7.96 -0.70
CA ASP A 81 1.89 -8.61 0.35
C ASP A 81 2.25 -8.08 1.75
N ASP A 82 3.54 -7.99 2.06
CA ASP A 82 4.02 -7.41 3.34
C ASP A 82 3.51 -5.97 3.50
N ILE A 83 3.63 -5.15 2.45
CA ILE A 83 3.16 -3.76 2.41
C ILE A 83 1.63 -3.71 2.59
N TYR A 84 0.87 -4.59 1.94
CA TYR A 84 -0.58 -4.65 2.06
C TYR A 84 -1.04 -4.92 3.50
N VAL A 85 -0.36 -5.81 4.21
CA VAL A 85 -0.64 -6.11 5.63
C VAL A 85 -0.32 -4.90 6.51
N LEU A 86 0.89 -4.33 6.37
CA LEU A 86 1.32 -3.18 7.17
C LEU A 86 0.38 -1.98 6.98
N LEU A 87 -0.02 -1.70 5.74
CA LEU A 87 -0.94 -0.62 5.43
C LEU A 87 -2.36 -0.90 5.92
N GLY A 88 -2.78 -2.16 6.04
CA GLY A 88 -4.07 -2.52 6.63
C GLY A 88 -4.16 -2.08 8.09
N GLU A 89 -3.10 -2.28 8.87
CA GLU A 89 -3.07 -1.84 10.26
C GLU A 89 -3.08 -0.30 10.38
N VAL A 90 -2.38 0.39 9.48
CA VAL A 90 -2.41 1.86 9.39
C VAL A 90 -3.81 2.34 9.04
N GLU A 91 -4.47 1.74 8.05
CA GLU A 91 -5.82 2.09 7.63
C GLU A 91 -6.84 1.92 8.78
N GLU A 92 -6.77 0.82 9.51
CA GLU A 92 -7.65 0.57 10.65
C GLU A 92 -7.49 1.62 11.76
N TYR A 93 -6.26 2.02 12.04
CA TYR A 93 -5.96 3.08 12.98
C TYR A 93 -6.55 4.42 12.52
N LEU A 94 -6.32 4.80 11.26
CA LEU A 94 -6.83 6.04 10.67
C LEU A 94 -8.37 6.08 10.67
N LYS A 95 -9.03 4.99 10.29
CA LYS A 95 -10.50 4.86 10.35
C LYS A 95 -11.06 5.08 11.75
N LYS A 96 -10.36 4.62 12.79
CA LYS A 96 -10.76 4.85 14.19
C LYS A 96 -10.61 6.32 14.57
N LYS A 97 -9.53 7.00 14.13
CA LYS A 97 -9.32 8.43 14.40
C LYS A 97 -10.34 9.33 13.71
N VAL A 98 -10.71 9.04 12.46
CA VAL A 98 -11.64 9.88 11.67
C VAL A 98 -13.10 9.73 12.12
N LYS A 99 -13.47 8.59 12.73
CA LYS A 99 -14.81 8.35 13.27
C LYS A 99 -15.06 9.01 14.64
N VAL A 100 -14.04 9.66 15.22
CA VAL A 100 -14.11 10.34 16.52
C VAL A 100 -14.37 11.83 16.33
#